data_AF-A0A9D1CAF7-F1
#
_entry.id   AF-A0A9D1CAF7-F1
#
_cell.length_a   1.000
_cell.length_b   1.000
_cell.length_c   1.000
_cell.angle_alpha   90.00
_cell.angle_beta   90.00
_cell.angle_gamma   90.00
#
_symmetry.space_group_name_H-M   'P 1'
#
loop_
_entity.id
_entity.type
_entity.pdbx_description
1 polymer ?
#
loop_
_entity_poly.entity_id
_entity_poly.type
_entity_poly.pdbx_seq_one_letter_code
_entity_poly.pdbx_strand_id
1 'polypeptide(L)'
;MSKSLDKAKEKARQLAQANKLPKARSVLESVSRSAGGDGDFWSLLGLICSMTSDYEAAEAALSKAVDLIPGDAALRNNFGTVLKFQDKLDQAQSQYAESLRLQPGYVGAMINLGALLVMQGEFSQAEDCLQQAIVRDPNNAEALNNLGLAQRGVGKDANAIASFQQALSLAPGFIDALVNLGVSCQFLDRLDQAQTCFQNVLGQYPDHVEALFNLGFVHNKAGRVVEAEAAFRRVIELSPGHTNAQYYLSIMGVEDAPEHSPAEYVKDLFDMYAEKFDDHLVKGLGYQTPSLIDRLLRTQLDSVEARYDILDLGCGTGLCGQLCNDLARSMVGVDLSPKMLDKARLLNVYDELLEQDVVECLQQRVSSFDVILSGDVFVYIGELSATISACSDSSS
;
A
#
# COMPACT_ATOMS: atom_id res chain seq x y z
N MET A 1 25.98 -6.45 -42.77
CA MET A 1 24.84 -6.54 -41.82
C MET A 1 24.87 -5.42 -40.76
N SER A 2 26.00 -5.15 -40.07
CA SER A 2 26.02 -4.14 -38.98
C SER A 2 25.55 -2.73 -39.41
N LYS A 3 25.97 -2.20 -40.56
CA LYS A 3 25.51 -0.88 -41.07
C LYS A 3 23.99 -0.74 -41.20
N SER A 4 23.28 -1.84 -41.48
CA SER A 4 21.81 -1.84 -41.58
C SER A 4 21.15 -1.79 -40.20
N LEU A 5 21.76 -2.45 -39.21
CA LEU A 5 21.30 -2.50 -37.83
C LEU A 5 21.51 -1.15 -37.13
N ASP A 6 22.69 -0.55 -37.28
CA ASP A 6 23.01 0.77 -36.72
C ASP A 6 22.07 1.86 -37.26
N LYS A 7 21.80 1.83 -38.57
CA LYS A 7 20.83 2.76 -39.21
C LYS A 7 19.40 2.55 -38.68
N ALA A 8 19.02 1.32 -38.38
CA ALA A 8 17.71 1.01 -37.80
C ALA A 8 17.60 1.52 -36.36
N LYS A 9 18.61 1.29 -35.51
CA LYS A 9 18.68 1.82 -34.13
C LYS A 9 18.57 3.34 -34.14
N GLU A 10 19.34 4.01 -34.98
CA GLU A 10 19.32 5.48 -35.07
C GLU A 10 17.95 6.02 -35.53
N LYS A 11 17.38 5.42 -36.58
CA LYS A 11 16.03 5.79 -37.04
C LYS A 11 14.97 5.55 -35.96
N ALA A 12 15.08 4.45 -35.20
CA ALA A 12 14.16 4.14 -34.11
C ALA A 12 14.27 5.16 -32.98
N ARG A 13 15.49 5.59 -32.59
CA ARG A 13 15.70 6.66 -31.59
C ARG A 13 15.05 7.97 -32.04
N GLN A 14 15.25 8.38 -33.29
CA GLN A 14 14.63 9.59 -33.84
C GLN A 14 13.09 9.51 -33.85
N LEU A 15 12.54 8.34 -34.19
CA LEU A 15 11.10 8.11 -34.14
C LEU A 15 10.58 8.14 -32.69
N ALA A 16 11.29 7.55 -31.74
CA ALA A 16 10.93 7.58 -30.33
C ALA A 16 10.97 9.01 -29.76
N GLN A 17 12.00 9.80 -30.08
CA GLN A 17 12.09 11.23 -29.73
C GLN A 17 10.95 12.04 -30.32
N ALA A 18 10.47 11.69 -31.52
CA ALA A 18 9.31 12.30 -32.15
C ALA A 18 7.96 11.73 -31.65
N ASN A 19 7.96 10.96 -30.55
CA ASN A 19 6.81 10.26 -29.98
C ASN A 19 6.05 9.34 -30.97
N LYS A 20 6.78 8.76 -31.94
CA LYS A 20 6.26 7.81 -32.93
C LYS A 20 6.63 6.37 -32.55
N LEU A 21 6.31 5.99 -31.32
CA LEU A 21 6.72 4.72 -30.71
C LEU A 21 6.33 3.47 -31.53
N PRO A 22 5.09 3.34 -32.08
CA PRO A 22 4.74 2.18 -32.91
C PRO A 22 5.60 2.06 -34.17
N LYS A 23 5.99 3.19 -34.77
CA LYS A 23 6.88 3.21 -35.94
C LYS A 23 8.33 2.87 -35.55
N ALA A 24 8.79 3.37 -34.40
CA ALA A 24 10.12 3.04 -33.86
C ALA A 24 10.24 1.53 -33.62
N ARG A 25 9.21 0.94 -33.00
CA ARG A 25 9.10 -0.50 -32.76
C ARG A 25 9.15 -1.29 -34.06
N SER A 26 8.30 -0.97 -35.03
CA SER A 26 8.25 -1.66 -36.33
C SER A 26 9.60 -1.62 -37.07
N VAL A 27 10.34 -0.50 -36.99
CA VAL A 27 11.68 -0.40 -37.56
C VAL A 27 12.65 -1.40 -36.93
N LEU A 28 12.64 -1.54 -35.60
CA LEU A 28 13.51 -2.49 -34.90
C LEU A 28 13.10 -3.94 -35.15
N GLU A 29 11.81 -4.26 -35.08
CA GLU A 29 11.30 -5.61 -35.34
C GLU A 29 11.68 -6.12 -36.74
N SER A 30 11.68 -5.23 -37.75
CA SER A 30 12.06 -5.58 -39.13
C SER A 30 13.50 -6.08 -39.28
N VAL A 31 14.40 -5.75 -38.34
CA VAL A 31 15.81 -6.14 -38.36
C VAL A 31 16.21 -7.08 -37.22
N SER A 32 15.27 -7.45 -36.34
CA SER A 32 15.48 -8.28 -35.13
C SER A 32 16.22 -9.60 -35.38
N ARG A 33 15.91 -10.28 -36.49
CA ARG A 33 16.57 -11.55 -36.90
C ARG A 33 18.08 -11.40 -37.08
N SER A 34 18.56 -10.20 -37.42
CA SER A 34 19.98 -9.92 -37.64
C SER A 34 20.70 -9.37 -36.39
N ALA A 35 19.98 -9.17 -35.29
CA ALA A 35 20.46 -8.50 -34.08
C ALA A 35 20.89 -9.45 -32.96
N GLY A 36 21.09 -10.74 -33.27
CA GLY A 36 21.25 -11.82 -32.28
C GLY A 36 22.18 -11.52 -31.10
N GLY A 37 23.33 -10.90 -31.34
CA GLY A 37 24.33 -10.54 -30.33
C GLY A 37 24.54 -9.04 -30.11
N ASP A 38 23.63 -8.18 -30.56
CA ASP A 38 23.73 -6.72 -30.36
C ASP A 38 22.91 -6.32 -29.13
N GLY A 39 23.56 -6.21 -27.97
CA GLY A 39 22.88 -5.88 -26.71
C GLY A 39 22.20 -4.50 -26.73
N ASP A 40 22.80 -3.51 -27.38
CA ASP A 40 22.23 -2.15 -27.50
C ASP A 40 20.92 -2.18 -28.29
N PHE A 41 20.83 -3.04 -29.31
CA PHE A 41 19.59 -3.25 -30.05
C PHE A 41 18.49 -3.78 -29.13
N TRP A 42 18.79 -4.83 -28.35
CA TRP A 42 17.80 -5.45 -27.46
C TRP A 42 17.39 -4.51 -26.34
N SER A 43 18.33 -3.72 -25.80
CA SER A 43 18.05 -2.66 -24.82
C SER A 43 17.08 -1.61 -25.39
N LEU A 44 17.35 -1.09 -26.60
CA LEU A 44 16.50 -0.10 -27.25
C LEU A 44 15.11 -0.66 -27.61
N LEU A 45 15.04 -1.90 -28.10
CA LEU A 45 13.76 -2.56 -28.38
C LEU A 45 12.94 -2.72 -27.09
N GLY A 46 13.57 -3.19 -26.02
CA GLY A 46 12.93 -3.36 -24.72
C GLY A 46 12.36 -2.06 -24.16
N LEU A 47 13.13 -0.97 -24.24
CA LEU A 47 12.68 0.37 -23.86
C LEU A 47 11.45 0.81 -24.67
N ILE A 48 11.49 0.67 -26.00
CA ILE A 48 10.37 1.06 -26.86
C ILE A 48 9.13 0.21 -26.59
N CYS A 49 9.28 -1.11 -26.40
CA CYS A 49 8.17 -1.99 -26.03
C CYS A 49 7.55 -1.57 -24.70
N SER A 50 8.38 -1.24 -23.70
CA SER A 50 7.92 -0.72 -22.40
C SER A 50 7.14 0.58 -22.54
N MET A 51 7.59 1.52 -23.39
CA MET A 51 6.86 2.78 -23.64
C MET A 51 5.55 2.57 -24.41
N THR A 52 5.37 1.44 -25.09
CA THR A 52 4.12 1.04 -25.73
C THR A 52 3.26 0.11 -24.85
N SER A 53 3.61 -0.05 -23.58
CA SER A 53 2.95 -0.92 -22.60
C SER A 53 2.92 -2.40 -22.98
N ASP A 54 3.75 -2.83 -23.93
CA ASP A 54 3.93 -4.25 -24.27
C ASP A 54 5.04 -4.80 -23.38
N TYR A 55 4.67 -5.06 -22.13
CA TYR A 55 5.63 -5.45 -21.09
C TYR A 55 6.19 -6.86 -21.34
N GLU A 56 5.43 -7.75 -21.98
CA GLU A 56 5.91 -9.10 -22.33
C GLU A 56 7.05 -9.03 -23.35
N ALA A 57 6.86 -8.27 -24.44
CA ALA A 57 7.93 -8.05 -25.41
C ALA A 57 9.11 -7.26 -24.81
N ALA A 58 8.82 -6.31 -23.91
CA ALA A 58 9.85 -5.54 -23.23
C ALA A 58 10.74 -6.43 -22.33
N GLU A 59 10.13 -7.31 -21.54
CA GLU A 59 10.85 -8.29 -20.70
C GLU A 59 11.72 -9.21 -21.56
N ALA A 60 11.17 -9.79 -22.64
CA ALA A 60 11.94 -10.69 -23.51
C ALA A 60 13.18 -9.99 -24.12
N ALA A 61 13.03 -8.73 -24.55
CA ALA A 61 14.12 -7.96 -25.12
C ALA A 61 15.15 -7.53 -24.04
N LEU A 62 14.70 -7.04 -22.88
CA LEU A 62 15.59 -6.61 -21.80
C LEU A 62 16.33 -7.77 -21.15
N SER A 63 15.69 -8.93 -21.00
CA SER A 63 16.33 -10.18 -20.55
C SER A 63 17.51 -10.54 -21.45
N LYS A 64 17.30 -10.52 -22.77
CA LYS A 64 18.38 -10.76 -23.74
C LYS A 64 19.47 -9.68 -23.69
N ALA A 65 19.08 -8.42 -23.47
CA ALA A 65 20.03 -7.33 -23.36
C ALA A 65 20.94 -7.49 -22.13
N VAL A 66 20.39 -7.87 -20.96
CA VAL A 66 21.19 -8.05 -19.73
C VAL A 66 22.15 -9.23 -19.85
N ASP A 67 21.80 -10.27 -20.60
CA ASP A 67 22.72 -11.38 -20.90
C ASP A 67 23.91 -10.93 -21.76
N LEU A 68 23.68 -10.03 -22.71
CA LEU A 68 24.69 -9.52 -23.63
C LEU A 68 25.53 -8.39 -23.03
N ILE A 69 24.96 -7.61 -22.10
CA ILE A 69 25.60 -6.47 -21.44
C ILE A 69 25.36 -6.55 -19.92
N PRO A 70 25.97 -7.53 -19.23
CA PRO A 70 25.65 -7.79 -17.82
C PRO A 70 26.11 -6.68 -16.86
N GLY A 71 27.01 -5.79 -17.31
CA GLY A 71 27.59 -4.71 -16.51
C GLY A 71 26.89 -3.35 -16.64
N ASP A 72 25.77 -3.26 -17.35
CA ASP A 72 25.03 -1.98 -17.52
C ASP A 72 23.98 -1.79 -16.42
N ALA A 73 24.24 -0.87 -15.50
CA ALA A 73 23.35 -0.54 -14.40
C ALA A 73 22.02 0.08 -14.86
N ALA A 74 22.03 0.92 -15.90
CA ALA A 74 20.82 1.54 -16.43
C ALA A 74 19.90 0.48 -17.07
N LEU A 75 20.49 -0.49 -17.76
CA LEU A 75 19.77 -1.61 -18.33
C LEU A 75 19.10 -2.48 -17.25
N ARG A 76 19.81 -2.81 -16.18
CA ARG A 76 19.25 -3.50 -15.00
C ARG A 76 18.08 -2.73 -14.40
N ASN A 77 18.22 -1.42 -14.22
CA ASN A 77 17.15 -0.57 -13.72
C ASN A 77 15.90 -0.61 -14.63
N ASN A 78 16.08 -0.44 -15.93
CA ASN A 78 14.96 -0.47 -16.88
C ASN A 78 14.26 -1.83 -16.89
N PHE A 79 15.02 -2.91 -16.74
CA PHE A 79 14.45 -4.25 -16.63
C PHE A 79 13.62 -4.42 -15.35
N GLY A 80 14.14 -3.93 -14.21
CA GLY A 80 13.39 -3.88 -12.97
C GLY A 80 12.07 -3.10 -13.09
N THR A 81 12.07 -1.99 -13.83
CA THR A 81 10.85 -1.20 -14.08
C THR A 81 9.80 -1.99 -14.86
N VAL A 82 10.19 -2.72 -15.90
CA VAL A 82 9.26 -3.59 -16.65
C VAL A 82 8.68 -4.69 -15.77
N LEU A 83 9.52 -5.36 -14.97
CA LEU A 83 9.08 -6.41 -14.05
C LEU A 83 8.10 -5.88 -13.00
N LYS A 84 8.33 -4.66 -12.48
CA LYS A 84 7.40 -3.99 -11.57
C LYS A 84 6.01 -3.78 -12.21
N PHE A 85 5.96 -3.32 -13.46
CA PHE A 85 4.68 -3.14 -14.17
C PHE A 85 3.94 -4.45 -14.48
N GLN A 86 4.64 -5.58 -14.44
CA GLN A 86 4.05 -6.92 -14.53
C GLN A 86 3.74 -7.55 -13.17
N ASP A 87 3.85 -6.80 -12.07
CA ASP A 87 3.65 -7.27 -10.70
C ASP A 87 4.66 -8.37 -10.25
N LYS A 88 5.80 -8.50 -10.94
CA LYS A 88 6.90 -9.41 -10.58
C LYS A 88 7.85 -8.71 -9.58
N LEU A 89 7.34 -8.37 -8.40
CA LEU A 89 8.00 -7.47 -7.45
C LEU A 89 9.38 -7.98 -6.97
N ASP A 90 9.50 -9.25 -6.60
CA ASP A 90 10.79 -9.82 -6.14
C ASP A 90 11.87 -9.79 -7.23
N GLN A 91 11.48 -10.03 -8.48
CA GLN A 91 12.39 -9.98 -9.61
C GLN A 91 12.79 -8.53 -9.92
N ALA A 92 11.85 -7.59 -9.81
CA ALA A 92 12.13 -6.17 -9.96
C ALA A 92 13.14 -5.68 -8.90
N GLN A 93 12.91 -6.03 -7.63
CA GLN A 93 13.81 -5.72 -6.51
C GLN A 93 15.23 -6.26 -6.78
N SER A 94 15.33 -7.50 -7.25
CA SER A 94 16.60 -8.13 -7.61
C SER A 94 17.34 -7.37 -8.72
N GLN A 95 16.63 -6.90 -9.76
CA GLN A 95 17.25 -6.11 -10.83
C GLN A 95 17.70 -4.72 -10.35
N TYR A 96 16.92 -4.05 -9.49
CA TYR A 96 17.35 -2.77 -8.91
C TYR A 96 18.56 -2.93 -7.99
N ALA A 97 18.58 -3.96 -7.14
CA ALA A 97 19.72 -4.28 -6.30
C ALA A 97 20.98 -4.55 -7.14
N GLU A 98 20.86 -5.28 -8.24
CA GLU A 98 21.97 -5.53 -9.17
C GLU A 98 22.44 -4.24 -9.88
N SER A 99 21.51 -3.36 -10.27
CA SER A 99 21.84 -2.03 -10.78
C SER A 99 22.70 -1.23 -9.79
N LEU A 100 22.31 -1.23 -8.51
CA LEU A 100 23.06 -0.57 -7.44
C LEU A 100 24.37 -1.26 -7.10
N ARG A 101 24.46 -2.59 -7.25
CA ARG A 101 25.73 -3.32 -7.10
C ARG A 101 26.73 -2.93 -8.20
N LEU A 102 26.27 -2.78 -9.43
CA LEU A 102 27.08 -2.35 -10.58
C LEU A 102 27.47 -0.88 -10.46
N GLN A 103 26.53 -0.02 -10.05
CA GLN A 103 26.75 1.40 -9.87
C GLN A 103 26.06 1.89 -8.58
N PRO A 104 26.77 1.91 -7.43
CA PRO A 104 26.22 2.33 -6.13
C PRO A 104 25.75 3.78 -6.03
N GLY A 105 25.95 4.59 -7.07
CA GLY A 105 25.48 5.97 -7.16
C GLY A 105 24.34 6.16 -8.16
N TYR A 106 23.76 5.09 -8.70
CA TYR A 106 22.72 5.19 -9.72
C TYR A 106 21.38 5.62 -9.12
N VAL A 107 21.13 6.93 -9.13
CA VAL A 107 19.96 7.57 -8.50
C VAL A 107 18.63 6.96 -8.98
N GLY A 108 18.49 6.67 -10.28
CA GLY A 108 17.28 6.07 -10.83
C GLY A 108 16.90 4.74 -10.17
N ALA A 109 17.89 3.86 -9.92
CA ALA A 109 17.62 2.60 -9.23
C ALA A 109 17.34 2.79 -7.73
N MET A 110 17.95 3.79 -7.08
CA MET A 110 17.61 4.11 -5.69
C MET A 110 16.16 4.56 -5.54
N ILE A 111 15.70 5.46 -6.42
CA ILE A 111 14.31 5.94 -6.42
C ILE A 111 13.36 4.79 -6.71
N ASN A 112 13.64 3.99 -7.74
CA ASN A 112 12.78 2.88 -8.13
C ASN A 112 12.72 1.77 -7.08
N LEU A 113 13.86 1.43 -6.45
CA LEU A 113 13.90 0.49 -5.34
C LEU A 113 13.15 1.04 -4.12
N GLY A 114 13.38 2.31 -3.77
CA GLY A 114 12.66 2.97 -2.69
C GLY A 114 11.15 2.98 -2.90
N ALA A 115 10.69 3.28 -4.11
CA ALA A 115 9.26 3.23 -4.47
C ALA A 115 8.69 1.81 -4.37
N LEU A 116 9.44 0.79 -4.82
CA LEU A 116 9.03 -0.61 -4.71
C LEU A 116 8.91 -1.04 -3.23
N LEU A 117 9.89 -0.66 -2.41
CA LEU A 117 9.87 -0.96 -0.97
C LEU A 117 8.70 -0.27 -0.26
N VAL A 118 8.31 0.95 -0.67
CA VAL A 118 7.07 1.59 -0.19
C VAL A 118 5.84 0.75 -0.56
N MET A 119 5.76 0.22 -1.78
CA MET A 119 4.65 -0.63 -2.20
C MET A 119 4.58 -1.94 -1.41
N GLN A 120 5.75 -2.51 -1.06
CA GLN A 120 5.87 -3.72 -0.25
C GLN A 120 5.68 -3.47 1.26
N GLY A 121 5.50 -2.22 1.70
CA GLY A 121 5.38 -1.87 3.12
C GLY A 121 6.71 -1.85 3.89
N GLU A 122 7.84 -2.02 3.21
CA GLU A 122 9.20 -1.99 3.80
C GLU A 122 9.69 -0.55 4.02
N PHE A 123 8.93 0.24 4.78
CA PHE A 123 9.09 1.70 4.86
C PHE A 123 10.44 2.15 5.41
N SER A 124 11.04 1.42 6.36
CA SER A 124 12.36 1.78 6.91
C SER A 124 13.46 1.65 5.86
N GLN A 125 13.48 0.55 5.10
CA GLN A 125 14.45 0.35 4.03
C GLN A 125 14.21 1.32 2.86
N ALA A 126 12.93 1.62 2.57
CA ALA A 126 12.57 2.62 1.59
C ALA A 126 13.11 4.01 1.97
N GLU A 127 12.93 4.43 3.22
CA GLU A 127 13.43 5.70 3.73
C GLU A 127 14.96 5.82 3.56
N ASP A 128 15.71 4.79 3.96
CA ASP A 128 17.18 4.78 3.83
C ASP A 128 17.62 4.88 2.36
N CYS A 129 16.95 4.17 1.46
CA CYS A 129 17.26 4.18 0.03
C CYS A 129 16.95 5.54 -0.60
N LEU A 130 15.81 6.13 -0.26
CA LEU A 130 15.34 7.41 -0.80
C LEU A 130 16.16 8.58 -0.25
N GLN A 131 16.57 8.55 1.02
CA GLN A 131 17.51 9.54 1.55
C GLN A 131 18.83 9.52 0.80
N GLN A 132 19.36 8.34 0.46
CA GLN A 132 20.57 8.22 -0.36
C GLN A 132 20.38 8.76 -1.78
N ALA A 133 19.19 8.62 -2.37
CA ALA A 133 18.85 9.24 -3.65
C ALA A 133 18.84 10.77 -3.54
N ILE A 134 18.17 11.32 -2.51
CA ILE A 134 18.05 12.77 -2.28
C ILE A 134 19.40 13.44 -2.00
N VAL A 135 20.31 12.78 -1.29
CA VAL A 135 21.67 13.30 -1.10
C VAL A 135 22.40 13.51 -2.44
N ARG A 136 22.10 12.70 -3.45
CA ARG A 136 22.74 12.76 -4.78
C ARG A 136 21.99 13.65 -5.77
N ASP A 137 20.66 13.68 -5.67
CA ASP A 137 19.79 14.51 -6.49
C ASP A 137 18.73 15.19 -5.60
N PRO A 138 19.08 16.33 -4.95
CA PRO A 138 18.20 16.99 -4.00
C PRO A 138 16.99 17.68 -4.64
N ASN A 139 16.97 17.81 -5.97
CA ASN A 139 15.90 18.47 -6.72
C ASN A 139 14.94 17.48 -7.40
N ASN A 140 14.93 16.22 -6.94
CA ASN A 140 14.06 15.20 -7.47
C ASN A 140 12.72 15.15 -6.72
N ALA A 141 11.67 15.74 -7.30
CA ALA A 141 10.35 15.80 -6.68
C ALA A 141 9.73 14.41 -6.44
N GLU A 142 9.93 13.45 -7.35
CA GLU A 142 9.43 12.08 -7.23
C GLU A 142 10.07 11.36 -6.03
N ALA A 143 11.39 11.45 -5.90
CA ALA A 143 12.12 10.89 -4.77
C ALA A 143 11.66 11.49 -3.43
N LEU A 144 11.40 12.81 -3.39
CA LEU A 144 10.89 13.49 -2.20
C LEU A 144 9.47 13.05 -1.83
N ASN A 145 8.58 12.87 -2.83
CA ASN A 145 7.26 12.31 -2.60
C ASN A 145 7.34 10.89 -2.02
N ASN A 146 8.16 10.03 -2.63
CA ASN A 146 8.34 8.66 -2.14
C ASN A 146 8.97 8.64 -0.75
N LEU A 147 9.90 9.56 -0.46
CA LEU A 147 10.49 9.71 0.88
C LEU A 147 9.42 10.10 1.90
N GLY A 148 8.51 11.00 1.54
CA GLY A 148 7.37 11.38 2.37
C GLY A 148 6.45 10.19 2.67
N LEU A 149 6.17 9.34 1.68
CA LEU A 149 5.41 8.11 1.86
C LEU A 149 6.11 7.13 2.82
N ALA A 150 7.41 6.90 2.63
CA ALA A 150 8.21 6.05 3.51
C ALA A 150 8.23 6.59 4.95
N GLN A 151 8.45 7.89 5.12
CA GLN A 151 8.45 8.55 6.43
C GLN A 151 7.09 8.46 7.13
N ARG A 152 5.99 8.62 6.40
CA ARG A 152 4.64 8.41 6.94
C ARG A 152 4.45 6.97 7.40
N GLY A 153 4.91 6.01 6.60
CA GLY A 153 4.86 4.58 6.91
C GLY A 153 5.60 4.21 8.20
N VAL A 154 6.78 4.79 8.48
CA VAL A 154 7.48 4.61 9.77
C VAL A 154 6.98 5.56 10.88
N GLY A 155 5.89 6.28 10.62
CA GLY A 155 5.22 7.17 11.57
C GLY A 155 5.84 8.54 11.80
N LYS A 156 6.83 8.96 11.00
CA LYS A 156 7.48 10.28 11.05
C LYS A 156 6.67 11.34 10.27
N ASP A 157 5.44 11.62 10.68
CA ASP A 157 4.49 12.46 9.91
C ASP A 157 5.01 13.88 9.63
N ALA A 158 5.69 14.50 10.60
CA ALA A 158 6.24 15.84 10.43
C ALA A 158 7.32 15.88 9.33
N ASN A 159 8.15 14.84 9.25
CA ASN A 159 9.15 14.70 8.20
C ASN A 159 8.46 14.43 6.85
N ALA A 160 7.43 13.58 6.85
CA ALA A 160 6.65 13.29 5.65
C ALA A 160 6.06 14.56 5.02
N ILE A 161 5.42 15.40 5.84
CA ILE A 161 4.90 16.70 5.42
C ILE A 161 5.99 17.58 4.83
N ALA A 162 7.16 17.66 5.47
CA ALA A 162 8.29 18.46 4.97
C ALA A 162 8.77 17.96 3.60
N SER A 163 8.88 16.64 3.42
CA SER A 163 9.27 16.01 2.15
C SER A 163 8.25 16.29 1.04
N PHE A 164 6.95 16.17 1.31
CA PHE A 164 5.90 16.52 0.34
C PHE A 164 5.91 18.01 -0.03
N GLN A 165 6.08 18.90 0.96
CA GLN A 165 6.19 20.34 0.72
C GLN A 165 7.42 20.67 -0.13
N GLN A 166 8.54 20.00 0.09
CA GLN A 166 9.74 20.17 -0.74
C GLN A 166 9.49 19.68 -2.17
N ALA A 167 8.85 18.52 -2.35
CA ALA A 167 8.45 18.03 -3.67
C ALA A 167 7.57 19.06 -4.42
N LEU A 168 6.59 19.65 -3.73
CA LEU A 168 5.70 20.67 -4.29
C LEU A 168 6.40 22.00 -4.55
N SER A 169 7.45 22.34 -3.81
CA SER A 169 8.26 23.52 -4.10
C SER A 169 9.02 23.39 -5.43
N LEU A 170 9.39 22.17 -5.81
CA LEU A 170 10.08 21.85 -7.07
C LEU A 170 9.09 21.64 -8.22
N ALA A 171 7.95 21.02 -7.93
CA ALA A 171 6.89 20.72 -8.90
C ALA A 171 5.50 21.06 -8.30
N PRO A 172 5.04 22.33 -8.39
CA PRO A 172 3.77 22.76 -7.77
C PRO A 172 2.52 22.03 -8.28
N GLY A 173 2.56 21.49 -9.49
CA GLY A 173 1.48 20.70 -10.09
C GLY A 173 1.57 19.20 -9.83
N PHE A 174 2.45 18.74 -8.93
CA PHE A 174 2.60 17.31 -8.66
C PHE A 174 1.43 16.78 -7.83
N ILE A 175 0.44 16.20 -8.51
CA ILE A 175 -0.85 15.78 -7.94
C ILE A 175 -0.67 14.76 -6.82
N ASP A 176 0.16 13.73 -7.01
CA ASP A 176 0.38 12.71 -5.98
C ASP A 176 0.92 13.33 -4.68
N ALA A 177 1.85 14.29 -4.79
CA ALA A 177 2.40 14.99 -3.63
C ALA A 177 1.35 15.91 -2.95
N LEU A 178 0.45 16.54 -3.70
CA LEU A 178 -0.68 17.29 -3.14
C LEU A 178 -1.63 16.39 -2.36
N VAL A 179 -2.05 15.27 -2.96
CA VAL A 179 -2.94 14.29 -2.30
C VAL A 179 -2.28 13.74 -1.05
N ASN A 180 -1.02 13.32 -1.14
CA ASN A 180 -0.28 12.75 -0.01
C ASN A 180 -0.06 13.76 1.14
N LEU A 181 0.23 15.03 0.81
CA LEU A 181 0.29 16.10 1.79
C LEU A 181 -1.08 16.32 2.44
N GLY A 182 -2.15 16.35 1.65
CA GLY A 182 -3.52 16.52 2.13
C GLY A 182 -3.93 15.43 3.12
N VAL A 183 -3.70 14.17 2.77
CA VAL A 183 -3.97 13.00 3.64
C VAL A 183 -3.14 13.07 4.93
N SER A 184 -1.87 13.46 4.84
CA SER A 184 -1.00 13.59 6.02
C SER A 184 -1.46 14.72 6.95
N CYS A 185 -1.91 15.85 6.39
CA CYS A 185 -2.51 16.95 7.14
C CYS A 185 -3.84 16.54 7.80
N GLN A 186 -4.68 15.79 7.10
CA GLN A 186 -5.95 15.25 7.64
C GLN A 186 -5.71 14.34 8.85
N PHE A 187 -4.72 13.45 8.75
CA PHE A 187 -4.33 12.56 9.86
C PHE A 187 -3.89 13.35 11.11
N LEU A 188 -3.18 14.46 10.93
CA LEU A 188 -2.76 15.37 12.00
C LEU A 188 -3.81 16.42 12.39
N ASP A 189 -5.06 16.27 11.94
CA ASP A 189 -6.17 17.19 12.20
C ASP A 189 -5.96 18.64 11.72
N ARG A 190 -5.09 18.82 10.72
CA ARG A 190 -4.81 20.12 10.07
C ARG A 190 -5.77 20.32 8.89
N LEU A 191 -7.06 20.42 9.20
CA LEU A 191 -8.14 20.37 8.20
C LEU A 191 -8.05 21.47 7.13
N ASP A 192 -7.67 22.69 7.48
CA ASP A 192 -7.53 23.79 6.51
C ASP A 192 -6.42 23.53 5.49
N GLN A 193 -5.29 22.95 5.94
CA GLN A 193 -4.17 22.59 5.07
C GLN A 193 -4.57 21.41 4.17
N ALA A 194 -5.27 20.41 4.71
CA ALA A 194 -5.77 19.28 3.94
C ALA A 194 -6.74 19.74 2.85
N GLN A 195 -7.72 20.56 3.21
CA GLN A 195 -8.67 21.16 2.27
C GLN A 195 -7.96 21.92 1.14
N THR A 196 -6.97 22.76 1.47
CA THR A 196 -6.21 23.52 0.47
C THR A 196 -5.53 22.59 -0.54
N CYS A 197 -4.94 21.49 -0.07
CA CYS A 197 -4.29 20.51 -0.94
C CYS A 197 -5.28 19.86 -1.91
N PHE A 198 -6.42 19.38 -1.42
CA PHE A 198 -7.43 18.74 -2.28
C PHE A 198 -8.08 19.74 -3.24
N GLN A 199 -8.34 20.97 -2.81
CA GLN A 199 -8.85 22.03 -3.68
C GLN A 199 -7.86 22.38 -4.81
N ASN A 200 -6.54 22.35 -4.55
CA ASN A 200 -5.54 22.55 -5.60
C ASN A 200 -5.54 21.45 -6.66
N VAL A 201 -5.79 20.19 -6.25
CA VAL A 201 -5.97 19.07 -7.19
C VAL A 201 -7.23 19.29 -8.01
N LEU A 202 -8.37 19.56 -7.35
CA LEU A 202 -9.67 19.71 -7.99
C LEU A 202 -9.78 20.95 -8.90
N GLY A 203 -8.98 21.99 -8.64
CA GLY A 203 -8.87 23.15 -9.53
C GLY A 203 -8.28 22.81 -10.91
N GLN A 204 -7.45 21.76 -10.98
CA GLN A 204 -6.84 21.28 -12.23
C GLN A 204 -7.59 20.06 -12.80
N TYR A 205 -8.07 19.19 -11.92
CA TYR A 205 -8.75 17.95 -12.23
C TYR A 205 -10.06 17.86 -11.44
N PRO A 206 -11.15 18.52 -11.90
CA PRO A 206 -12.40 18.61 -11.15
C PRO A 206 -13.05 17.26 -10.82
N ASP A 207 -12.76 16.24 -11.62
CA ASP A 207 -13.30 14.88 -11.49
C ASP A 207 -12.31 13.90 -10.84
N HIS A 208 -11.30 14.40 -10.12
CA HIS A 208 -10.34 13.56 -9.41
C HIS A 208 -10.99 12.91 -8.18
N VAL A 209 -11.45 11.66 -8.35
CA VAL A 209 -12.27 10.90 -7.37
C VAL A 209 -11.67 10.88 -5.96
N GLU A 210 -10.38 10.55 -5.84
CA GLU A 210 -9.72 10.46 -4.52
C GLU A 210 -9.65 11.83 -3.81
N ALA A 211 -9.48 12.91 -4.57
CA ALA A 211 -9.39 14.26 -3.98
C ALA A 211 -10.79 14.76 -3.57
N LEU A 212 -11.83 14.43 -4.34
CA LEU A 212 -13.23 14.68 -3.96
C LEU A 212 -13.61 13.92 -2.69
N PHE A 213 -13.28 12.64 -2.61
CA PHE A 213 -13.55 11.80 -1.44
C PHE A 213 -12.89 12.37 -0.18
N ASN A 214 -11.59 12.66 -0.25
CA ASN A 214 -10.87 13.21 0.90
C ASN A 214 -11.34 14.63 1.26
N LEU A 215 -11.73 15.45 0.29
CA LEU A 215 -12.35 16.76 0.57
C LEU A 215 -13.70 16.59 1.30
N GLY A 216 -14.52 15.62 0.88
CA GLY A 216 -15.76 15.26 1.58
C GLY A 216 -15.52 14.85 3.02
N PHE A 217 -14.49 14.02 3.26
CA PHE A 217 -14.07 13.65 4.61
C PHE A 217 -13.67 14.88 5.45
N VAL A 218 -12.83 15.76 4.89
CA VAL A 218 -12.38 16.99 5.58
C VAL A 218 -13.56 17.89 5.93
N HIS A 219 -14.53 18.04 5.02
CA HIS A 219 -15.77 18.79 5.28
C HIS A 219 -16.61 18.16 6.39
N ASN A 220 -16.79 16.84 6.35
CA ASN A 220 -17.53 16.12 7.39
C ASN A 220 -16.90 16.32 8.77
N LYS A 221 -15.58 16.13 8.86
CA LYS A 221 -14.84 16.30 10.13
C LYS A 221 -14.89 17.75 10.65
N ALA A 222 -15.03 18.72 9.75
CA ALA A 222 -15.19 20.13 10.11
C ALA A 222 -16.67 20.55 10.35
N GLY A 223 -17.63 19.62 10.33
CA GLY A 223 -19.06 19.89 10.53
C GLY A 223 -19.77 20.54 9.34
N ARG A 224 -19.11 20.61 8.17
CA ARG A 224 -19.65 21.16 6.91
C ARG A 224 -20.41 20.09 6.14
N VAL A 225 -21.56 19.69 6.69
CA VAL A 225 -22.35 18.53 6.22
C VAL A 225 -22.81 18.69 4.77
N VAL A 226 -23.25 19.89 4.37
CA VAL A 226 -23.76 20.15 3.01
C VAL A 226 -22.64 20.00 1.98
N GLU A 227 -21.46 20.55 2.26
CA GLU A 227 -20.30 20.44 1.37
C GLU A 227 -19.76 19.01 1.32
N ALA A 228 -19.79 18.29 2.44
CA ALA A 228 -19.41 16.88 2.50
C ALA A 228 -20.35 16.00 1.66
N GLU A 229 -21.67 16.19 1.81
CA GLU A 229 -22.67 15.45 1.03
C GLU A 229 -22.46 15.67 -0.48
N ALA A 230 -22.29 16.93 -0.89
CA ALA A 230 -22.06 17.27 -2.29
C ALA A 230 -20.82 16.58 -2.85
N ALA A 231 -19.72 16.54 -2.09
CA ALA A 231 -18.49 15.89 -2.49
C ALA A 231 -18.67 14.36 -2.61
N PHE A 232 -19.28 13.71 -1.62
CA PHE A 232 -19.51 12.26 -1.66
C PHE A 232 -20.49 11.83 -2.74
N ARG A 233 -21.56 12.60 -2.99
CA ARG A 233 -22.46 12.35 -4.12
C ARG A 233 -21.72 12.46 -5.46
N ARG A 234 -20.84 13.46 -5.61
CA ARG A 234 -20.02 13.59 -6.82
C ARG A 234 -19.08 12.39 -7.02
N VAL A 235 -18.51 11.84 -5.95
CA VAL A 235 -17.72 10.60 -6.00
C VAL A 235 -18.56 9.43 -6.52
N ILE A 236 -19.79 9.25 -6.02
CA ILE A 236 -20.69 8.17 -6.46
C ILE A 236 -21.13 8.34 -7.92
N GLU A 237 -21.34 9.58 -8.38
CA GLU A 237 -21.64 9.87 -9.79
C GLU A 237 -20.50 9.46 -10.73
N LEU A 238 -19.25 9.72 -10.32
CA LEU A 238 -18.05 9.43 -11.10
C LEU A 238 -17.62 7.96 -11.01
N SER A 239 -17.85 7.33 -9.86
CA SER A 239 -17.52 5.94 -9.58
C SER A 239 -18.72 5.24 -8.91
N PRO A 240 -19.72 4.80 -9.71
CA PRO A 240 -20.85 4.04 -9.21
C PRO A 240 -20.35 2.72 -8.57
N GLY A 241 -20.45 2.61 -7.24
CA GLY A 241 -19.92 1.47 -6.48
C GLY A 241 -18.84 1.84 -5.47
N HIS A 242 -18.51 3.12 -5.29
CA HIS A 242 -17.57 3.55 -4.25
C HIS A 242 -18.17 3.39 -2.83
N THR A 243 -17.94 2.22 -2.24
CA THR A 243 -18.45 1.76 -0.93
C THR A 243 -18.19 2.77 0.19
N ASN A 244 -16.98 3.31 0.29
CA ASN A 244 -16.62 4.27 1.33
C ASN A 244 -17.43 5.58 1.25
N ALA A 245 -17.69 6.10 0.03
CA ALA A 245 -18.44 7.35 -0.14
C ALA A 245 -19.93 7.16 0.23
N GLN A 246 -20.51 6.01 -0.12
CA GLN A 246 -21.86 5.63 0.29
C GLN A 246 -21.94 5.53 1.81
N TYR A 247 -20.98 4.86 2.44
CA TYR A 247 -20.93 4.73 3.90
C TYR A 247 -20.88 6.09 4.60
N TYR A 248 -20.08 7.04 4.10
CA TYR A 248 -20.02 8.38 4.68
C TYR A 248 -21.37 9.12 4.58
N LEU A 249 -22.11 8.99 3.46
CA LEU A 249 -23.46 9.56 3.34
C LEU A 249 -24.43 8.96 4.36
N SER A 250 -24.36 7.64 4.55
CA SER A 250 -25.19 6.93 5.51
C SER A 250 -24.92 7.36 6.95
N ILE A 251 -23.66 7.41 7.41
CA ILE A 251 -23.35 7.83 8.78
C ILE A 251 -23.57 9.33 9.04
N MET A 252 -23.63 10.15 7.99
CA MET A 252 -24.03 11.56 8.07
C MET A 252 -25.55 11.73 8.23
N GLY A 253 -26.33 10.65 8.18
CA GLY A 253 -27.79 10.67 8.27
C GLY A 253 -28.48 11.17 7.01
N VAL A 254 -27.77 11.18 5.88
CA VAL A 254 -28.33 11.53 4.56
C VAL A 254 -29.02 10.32 3.93
N GLU A 255 -28.49 9.12 4.18
CA GLU A 255 -29.04 7.83 3.78
C GLU A 255 -29.19 6.94 5.02
N ASP A 256 -29.95 5.84 4.91
CA ASP A 256 -30.03 4.88 6.00
C ASP A 256 -28.63 4.32 6.31
N ALA A 257 -28.30 4.23 7.60
CA ALA A 257 -27.08 3.59 8.06
C ALA A 257 -27.07 2.12 7.61
N PRO A 258 -26.00 1.61 6.97
CA PRO A 258 -25.90 0.18 6.73
C PRO A 258 -25.87 -0.55 8.08
N GLU A 259 -26.30 -1.81 8.09
CA GLU A 259 -26.35 -2.63 9.31
C GLU A 259 -24.96 -2.79 9.95
N HIS A 260 -23.89 -2.72 9.16
CA HIS A 260 -22.49 -2.80 9.59
C HIS A 260 -21.57 -1.91 8.74
N SER A 261 -20.35 -1.66 9.22
CA SER A 261 -19.32 -0.95 8.45
C SER A 261 -18.90 -1.78 7.22
N PRO A 262 -18.61 -1.18 6.06
CA PRO A 262 -18.04 -1.91 4.93
C PRO A 262 -16.67 -2.50 5.27
N ALA A 263 -16.40 -3.74 4.86
CA ALA A 263 -15.14 -4.41 5.14
C ALA A 263 -13.92 -3.64 4.59
N GLU A 264 -14.04 -3.09 3.37
CA GLU A 264 -12.98 -2.26 2.75
C GLU A 264 -12.67 -1.01 3.59
N TYR A 265 -13.70 -0.33 4.11
CA TYR A 265 -13.53 0.82 4.99
C TYR A 265 -12.73 0.46 6.26
N VAL A 266 -13.11 -0.65 6.90
CA VAL A 266 -12.46 -1.13 8.12
C VAL A 266 -11.00 -1.51 7.83
N LYS A 267 -10.76 -2.25 6.73
CA LYS A 267 -9.42 -2.62 6.28
C LYS A 267 -8.54 -1.40 6.03
N ASP A 268 -9.00 -0.43 5.24
CA ASP A 268 -8.24 0.78 4.91
C ASP A 268 -7.89 1.60 6.16
N LEU A 269 -8.84 1.72 7.10
CA LEU A 269 -8.65 2.44 8.34
C LEU A 269 -7.54 1.82 9.20
N PHE A 270 -7.57 0.49 9.38
CA PHE A 270 -6.59 -0.21 10.19
C PHE A 270 -5.25 -0.36 9.49
N ASP A 271 -5.22 -0.56 8.17
CA ASP A 271 -3.97 -0.57 7.39
C ASP A 271 -3.23 0.78 7.46
N MET A 272 -3.95 1.89 7.52
CA MET A 272 -3.35 3.22 7.72
C MET A 272 -2.74 3.36 9.13
N TYR A 273 -3.34 2.71 10.12
CA TYR A 273 -3.07 2.96 11.53
C TYR A 273 -2.15 1.92 12.18
N ALA A 274 -1.96 0.75 11.55
CA ALA A 274 -1.20 -0.39 12.06
C ALA A 274 0.19 -0.05 12.64
N GLU A 275 0.94 0.83 11.99
CA GLU A 275 2.31 1.21 12.42
C GLU A 275 2.35 1.99 13.74
N LYS A 276 1.25 2.67 14.08
CA LYS A 276 1.13 3.47 15.31
C LYS A 276 0.14 2.90 16.31
N PHE A 277 -0.49 1.78 15.96
CA PHE A 277 -1.63 1.23 16.69
C PHE A 277 -1.28 1.07 18.17
N ASP A 278 -0.25 0.29 18.47
CA ASP A 278 0.18 0.02 19.84
C ASP A 278 0.65 1.28 20.57
N ASP A 279 1.46 2.12 19.91
CA ASP A 279 2.00 3.32 20.53
C ASP A 279 0.90 4.31 20.92
N HIS A 280 -0.05 4.57 20.03
CA HIS A 280 -1.14 5.50 20.32
C HIS A 280 -2.15 4.89 21.30
N LEU A 281 -2.54 3.64 21.12
CA LEU A 281 -3.56 2.99 21.95
C LEU A 281 -3.03 2.72 23.37
N VAL A 282 -1.86 2.09 23.49
CA VAL A 282 -1.29 1.69 24.79
C VAL A 282 -0.62 2.86 25.49
N LYS A 283 0.25 3.63 24.82
CA LYS A 283 0.98 4.73 25.47
C LYS A 283 0.19 6.03 25.51
N GLY A 284 -0.56 6.32 24.44
CA GLY A 284 -1.33 7.56 24.34
C GLY A 284 -2.64 7.53 25.13
N LEU A 285 -3.44 6.47 24.96
CA LEU A 285 -4.75 6.35 25.58
C LEU A 285 -4.75 5.50 26.88
N GLY A 286 -3.65 4.82 27.18
CA GLY A 286 -3.55 3.95 28.35
C GLY A 286 -4.46 2.72 28.23
N TYR A 287 -4.66 2.20 27.02
CA TYR A 287 -5.56 1.08 26.74
C TYR A 287 -5.21 -0.18 27.54
N GLN A 288 -6.21 -0.77 28.21
CA GLN A 288 -6.02 -1.89 29.16
C GLN A 288 -6.81 -3.15 28.84
N THR A 289 -7.65 -3.16 27.80
CA THR A 289 -8.54 -4.29 27.51
C THR A 289 -7.80 -5.64 27.40
N PRO A 290 -6.65 -5.76 26.70
CA PRO A 290 -5.92 -7.03 26.64
C PRO A 290 -5.53 -7.57 28.03
N SER A 291 -5.04 -6.69 28.91
CA SER A 291 -4.67 -7.05 30.29
C SER A 291 -5.86 -7.40 31.17
N LEU A 292 -7.03 -6.81 30.90
CA LEU A 292 -8.28 -7.14 31.61
C LEU A 292 -8.83 -8.50 31.16
N ILE A 293 -8.74 -8.80 29.86
CA ILE A 293 -9.11 -10.10 29.28
C ILE A 293 -8.21 -11.20 29.84
N ASP A 294 -6.88 -11.02 29.80
CA ASP A 294 -5.93 -11.99 30.38
C ASP A 294 -6.27 -12.30 31.84
N ARG A 295 -6.50 -11.26 32.66
CA ARG A 295 -6.88 -11.45 34.06
C ARG A 295 -8.19 -12.22 34.20
N LEU A 296 -9.19 -11.91 33.38
CA LEU A 296 -10.47 -12.61 33.39
C LEU A 296 -10.29 -14.10 33.05
N LEU A 297 -9.57 -14.40 31.96
CA LEU A 297 -9.30 -15.77 31.54
C LEU A 297 -8.60 -16.57 32.64
N ARG A 298 -7.57 -16.02 33.27
CA ARG A 298 -6.86 -16.67 34.38
C ARG A 298 -7.72 -16.90 35.63
N THR A 299 -8.83 -16.16 35.78
CA THR A 299 -9.79 -16.40 36.88
C THR A 299 -10.88 -17.41 36.56
N GLN A 300 -11.18 -17.61 35.28
CA GLN A 300 -12.29 -18.45 34.83
C GLN A 300 -11.81 -19.82 34.33
N LEU A 301 -10.57 -19.87 33.83
CA LEU A 301 -9.95 -21.06 33.27
C LEU A 301 -8.98 -21.68 34.28
N ASP A 302 -8.88 -23.00 34.26
CA ASP A 302 -7.92 -23.71 35.09
C ASP A 302 -6.49 -23.37 34.59
N SER A 303 -5.71 -22.74 35.45
CA SER A 303 -4.40 -22.15 35.14
C SER A 303 -3.25 -23.16 34.99
N VAL A 304 -3.55 -24.42 34.66
CA VAL A 304 -2.55 -25.50 34.59
C VAL A 304 -2.40 -26.00 33.15
N GLU A 305 -1.30 -25.57 32.52
CA GLU A 305 -0.81 -25.91 31.16
C GLU A 305 -1.62 -25.38 29.97
N ALA A 306 -0.92 -25.17 28.85
CA ALA A 306 -1.46 -24.85 27.52
C ALA A 306 -2.48 -25.92 27.08
N ARG A 307 -3.77 -25.63 27.24
CA ARG A 307 -4.86 -26.61 27.04
C ARG A 307 -5.92 -26.18 26.04
N TYR A 308 -6.07 -24.89 25.83
CA TYR A 308 -7.22 -24.36 25.10
C TYR A 308 -6.86 -24.07 23.65
N ASP A 309 -7.75 -24.43 22.74
CA ASP A 309 -7.71 -23.92 21.37
C ASP A 309 -8.38 -22.53 21.40
N ILE A 310 -7.59 -21.48 21.23
CA ILE A 310 -8.00 -20.08 21.41
C ILE A 310 -8.14 -19.40 20.05
N LEU A 311 -9.27 -18.73 19.85
CA LEU A 311 -9.48 -17.76 18.77
C LEU A 311 -9.38 -16.33 19.33
N ASP A 312 -8.41 -15.57 18.83
CA ASP A 312 -8.27 -14.13 19.04
C ASP A 312 -9.00 -13.39 17.90
N LEU A 313 -10.24 -13.00 18.18
CA LEU A 313 -11.16 -12.40 17.22
C LEU A 313 -10.84 -10.93 17.02
N GLY A 314 -10.46 -10.55 15.79
CA GLY A 314 -9.95 -9.22 15.46
C GLY A 314 -8.65 -8.94 16.22
N CYS A 315 -7.66 -9.83 16.02
CA CYS A 315 -6.44 -9.87 16.82
C CYS A 315 -5.59 -8.59 16.70
N GLY A 316 -5.81 -7.78 15.66
CA GLY A 316 -5.04 -6.56 15.42
C GLY A 316 -3.54 -6.86 15.33
N THR A 317 -2.74 -6.09 16.07
CA THR A 317 -1.28 -6.28 16.21
C THR A 317 -0.90 -7.44 17.13
N GLY A 318 -1.87 -8.11 17.75
CA GLY A 318 -1.68 -9.30 18.56
C GLY A 318 -1.50 -9.07 20.07
N LEU A 319 -1.96 -7.93 20.59
CA LEU A 319 -1.84 -7.57 22.01
C LEU A 319 -2.47 -8.61 22.95
N CYS A 320 -3.63 -9.17 22.58
CA CYS A 320 -4.30 -10.20 23.38
C CYS A 320 -3.55 -11.53 23.33
N GLY A 321 -3.21 -12.02 22.14
CA GLY A 321 -2.44 -13.25 21.98
C GLY A 321 -1.09 -13.22 22.70
N GLN A 322 -0.40 -12.06 22.73
CA GLN A 322 0.84 -11.92 23.48
C GLN A 322 0.69 -12.19 24.98
N LEU A 323 -0.44 -11.81 25.58
CA LEU A 323 -0.69 -12.01 27.00
C LEU A 323 -1.23 -13.40 27.33
N CYS A 324 -1.97 -14.00 26.40
CA CYS A 324 -2.73 -15.22 26.65
C CYS A 324 -2.09 -16.50 26.07
N ASN A 325 -0.95 -16.41 25.36
CA ASN A 325 -0.37 -17.56 24.64
C ASN A 325 0.06 -18.73 25.54
N ASP A 326 0.37 -18.49 26.79
CA ASP A 326 0.73 -19.55 27.74
C ASP A 326 -0.46 -20.45 28.11
N LEU A 327 -1.69 -19.97 27.88
CA LEU A 327 -2.92 -20.73 28.07
C LEU A 327 -3.30 -21.56 26.82
N ALA A 328 -2.76 -21.20 25.66
CA ALA A 328 -3.16 -21.75 24.37
C ALA A 328 -2.40 -23.04 24.02
N ARG A 329 -3.14 -24.12 23.75
CA ARG A 329 -2.61 -25.29 23.02
C ARG A 329 -2.42 -24.95 21.54
N SER A 330 -3.38 -24.21 20.99
CA SER A 330 -3.34 -23.64 19.65
C SER A 330 -3.90 -22.23 19.73
N MET A 331 -3.27 -21.27 19.06
CA MET A 331 -3.71 -19.89 18.98
C MET A 331 -3.93 -19.49 17.51
N VAL A 332 -5.17 -19.13 17.18
CA VAL A 332 -5.54 -18.60 15.87
C VAL A 332 -5.94 -17.14 16.02
N GLY A 333 -5.36 -16.26 15.22
CA GLY A 333 -5.77 -14.86 15.12
C GLY A 333 -6.51 -14.62 13.81
N VAL A 334 -7.55 -13.79 13.84
CA VAL A 334 -8.27 -13.34 12.62
C VAL A 334 -8.38 -11.84 12.63
N ASP A 335 -8.11 -11.20 11.48
CA ASP A 335 -8.30 -9.77 11.28
C ASP A 335 -8.54 -9.47 9.79
N LEU A 336 -9.24 -8.38 9.48
CA LEU A 336 -9.44 -7.92 8.10
C LEU A 336 -8.21 -7.19 7.54
N SER A 337 -7.37 -6.63 8.41
CA SER A 337 -6.21 -5.83 8.03
C SER A 337 -4.96 -6.72 7.86
N PRO A 338 -4.44 -6.88 6.63
CA PRO A 338 -3.20 -7.62 6.40
C PRO A 338 -2.01 -6.99 7.14
N LYS A 339 -1.97 -5.65 7.27
CA LYS A 339 -0.87 -4.97 7.98
C LYS A 339 -0.91 -5.18 9.49
N MET A 340 -2.09 -5.30 10.08
CA MET A 340 -2.23 -5.71 11.48
C MET A 340 -1.72 -7.13 11.66
N LEU A 341 -2.11 -8.05 10.77
CA LEU A 341 -1.64 -9.45 10.80
C LEU A 341 -0.12 -9.55 10.61
N ASP A 342 0.49 -8.70 9.79
CA ASP A 342 1.94 -8.64 9.65
C ASP A 342 2.64 -8.29 10.97
N LYS A 343 2.08 -7.35 11.76
CA LYS A 343 2.58 -7.04 13.10
C LYS A 343 2.38 -8.20 14.06
N ALA A 344 1.20 -8.81 14.08
CA ALA A 344 0.90 -9.97 14.91
C ALA A 344 1.84 -11.15 14.62
N ARG A 345 2.19 -11.38 13.35
CA ARG A 345 3.10 -12.45 12.92
C ARG A 345 4.49 -12.32 13.53
N LEU A 346 4.98 -11.08 13.72
CA LEU A 346 6.30 -10.83 14.32
C LEU A 346 6.38 -11.26 15.79
N LEU A 347 5.26 -11.36 16.49
CA LEU A 347 5.23 -11.82 17.88
C LEU A 347 5.52 -13.31 18.01
N ASN A 348 5.31 -14.10 16.95
CA ASN A 348 5.44 -15.57 16.95
C ASN A 348 4.62 -16.25 18.07
N VAL A 349 3.41 -15.74 18.34
CA VAL A 349 2.48 -16.28 19.36
C VAL A 349 1.23 -16.93 18.77
N TYR A 350 1.08 -16.88 17.44
CA TYR A 350 -0.05 -17.45 16.69
C TYR A 350 0.44 -18.61 15.84
N ASP A 351 -0.27 -19.74 15.89
CA ASP A 351 -0.05 -20.89 15.01
C ASP A 351 -0.62 -20.63 13.60
N GLU A 352 -1.68 -19.82 13.53
CA GLU A 352 -2.37 -19.45 12.30
C GLU A 352 -2.88 -18.00 12.40
N LEU A 353 -2.76 -17.26 11.30
CA LEU A 353 -3.30 -15.90 11.15
C LEU A 353 -4.16 -15.85 9.88
N LEU A 354 -5.41 -15.42 10.03
CA LEU A 354 -6.43 -15.41 8.98
C LEU A 354 -6.76 -13.97 8.55
N GLU A 355 -6.56 -13.64 7.27
CA GLU A 355 -7.08 -12.41 6.66
C GLU A 355 -8.52 -12.66 6.21
N GLN A 356 -9.47 -12.46 7.12
CA GLN A 356 -10.89 -12.76 6.88
C GLN A 356 -11.80 -11.89 7.76
N ASP A 357 -13.05 -11.75 7.34
CA ASP A 357 -14.10 -11.21 8.20
C ASP A 357 -14.31 -12.07 9.46
N VAL A 358 -14.45 -11.41 10.60
CA VAL A 358 -14.56 -12.05 11.92
C VAL A 358 -15.85 -12.87 12.08
N VAL A 359 -16.97 -12.42 11.49
CA VAL A 359 -18.25 -13.16 11.54
C VAL A 359 -18.18 -14.37 10.63
N GLU A 360 -17.59 -14.22 9.44
CA GLU A 360 -17.39 -15.33 8.51
C GLU A 360 -16.49 -16.42 9.12
N CYS A 361 -15.39 -16.03 9.76
CA CYS A 361 -14.50 -16.96 10.46
C CYS A 361 -15.23 -17.72 11.58
N LEU A 362 -16.03 -17.03 12.39
CA LEU A 362 -16.83 -17.66 13.45
C LEU A 362 -17.81 -18.68 12.86
N GLN A 363 -18.58 -18.30 11.85
CA GLN A 363 -19.54 -19.22 11.22
C GLN A 363 -18.89 -20.49 10.65
N GLN A 364 -17.65 -20.40 10.18
CA GLN A 364 -16.93 -21.53 9.59
C GLN A 364 -16.21 -22.41 10.63
N ARG A 365 -15.69 -21.83 11.71
CA ARG A 365 -14.71 -22.50 12.59
C ARG A 365 -15.03 -22.50 14.07
N VAL A 366 -16.14 -21.90 14.52
CA VAL A 366 -16.44 -21.74 15.96
C VAL A 366 -16.36 -23.01 16.79
N SER A 367 -16.77 -24.17 16.25
CA SER A 367 -16.70 -25.47 16.93
C SER A 367 -15.29 -26.01 17.13
N SER A 368 -14.27 -25.35 16.57
CA SER A 368 -12.86 -25.73 16.68
C SER A 368 -12.14 -25.06 17.86
N PHE A 369 -12.82 -24.20 18.62
CA PHE A 369 -12.20 -23.39 19.66
C PHE A 369 -12.86 -23.60 21.02
N ASP A 370 -12.03 -23.75 22.06
CA ASP A 370 -12.46 -23.83 23.46
C ASP A 370 -12.74 -22.43 24.03
N VAL A 371 -12.00 -21.42 23.54
CA VAL A 371 -12.05 -20.04 24.02
C VAL A 371 -12.05 -19.09 22.83
N ILE A 372 -12.97 -18.13 22.84
CA ILE A 372 -13.01 -17.02 21.89
C ILE A 372 -12.83 -15.75 22.69
N LEU A 373 -11.77 -15.01 22.43
CA LEU A 373 -11.51 -13.72 23.05
C LEU A 373 -11.62 -12.62 21.99
N SER A 374 -12.09 -11.44 22.43
CA SER A 374 -12.29 -10.26 21.58
C SER A 374 -12.06 -9.03 22.44
N GLY A 375 -11.16 -8.15 22.01
CA GLY A 375 -10.83 -6.91 22.70
C GLY A 375 -11.87 -5.82 22.45
N ASP A 376 -11.69 -5.10 21.34
CA ASP A 376 -12.46 -3.91 20.94
C ASP A 376 -13.00 -4.01 19.51
N VAL A 377 -13.31 -5.23 19.07
CA VAL A 377 -13.67 -5.52 17.67
C VAL A 377 -15.17 -5.37 17.41
N PHE A 378 -16.00 -5.56 18.43
CA PHE A 378 -17.46 -5.56 18.30
C PHE A 378 -18.05 -4.20 17.87
N VAL A 379 -17.31 -3.10 18.05
CA VAL A 379 -17.75 -1.78 17.58
C VAL A 379 -17.81 -1.68 16.05
N TYR A 380 -17.15 -2.59 15.34
CA TYR A 380 -17.09 -2.60 13.86
C TYR A 380 -18.03 -3.62 13.21
N ILE A 381 -18.49 -4.63 13.98
CA ILE A 381 -19.39 -5.69 13.48
C ILE A 381 -20.85 -5.22 13.38
N GLY A 382 -21.27 -4.26 14.21
CA GLY A 382 -22.65 -3.77 14.24
C GLY A 382 -23.55 -4.70 15.07
N GLU A 383 -24.57 -5.27 14.43
CA GLU A 383 -25.57 -6.12 15.10
C GLU A 383 -24.94 -7.47 15.54
N LEU A 384 -25.01 -7.76 16.85
CA LEU A 384 -24.26 -8.88 17.44
C LEU A 384 -24.99 -10.21 17.40
N SER A 385 -26.26 -10.29 16.96
CA SER A 385 -27.00 -11.56 16.99
C SER A 385 -26.32 -12.64 16.17
N ALA A 386 -25.80 -12.33 14.98
CA ALA A 386 -25.08 -13.30 14.15
C ALA A 386 -23.81 -13.81 14.84
N THR A 387 -23.05 -12.90 15.48
CA THR A 387 -21.83 -13.23 16.23
C THR A 387 -22.14 -14.12 17.43
N ILE A 388 -23.14 -13.74 18.23
CA ILE A 388 -23.56 -14.50 19.42
C ILE A 388 -24.14 -15.85 19.01
N SER A 389 -24.94 -15.90 17.94
CA SER A 389 -25.55 -17.13 17.44
C SER A 389 -24.47 -18.13 16.98
N ALA A 390 -23.46 -17.65 16.25
CA ALA A 390 -22.32 -18.48 15.86
C ALA A 390 -21.62 -19.09 17.08
N CYS A 391 -21.41 -18.32 18.15
CA CYS A 391 -20.85 -18.83 19.40
C CYS A 391 -21.75 -19.86 20.12
N SER A 392 -23.08 -19.74 19.98
CA SER A 392 -24.05 -20.59 20.66
C SER A 392 -24.39 -21.91 19.96
N ASP A 393 -24.10 -22.04 18.66
CA ASP A 393 -24.37 -23.26 17.87
C ASP A 393 -23.32 -24.37 18.07
N SER A 394 -22.42 -24.21 19.05
CA SER A 394 -21.66 -25.31 19.62
C SER A 394 -22.63 -26.22 20.40
N SER A 395 -23.02 -27.32 19.76
CA SER A 395 -24.05 -28.24 20.20
C SER A 395 -23.94 -28.66 21.67
N SER A 396 -25.11 -28.73 22.30
CA SER A 396 -25.40 -29.30 23.63
C SER A 396 -24.85 -30.70 23.85
#